data_AF-A0A2P1JI10-F1
#
_entry.id   AF-A0A2P1JI10-F1
#
_cell.length_a   1.000
_cell.length_b   1.000
_cell.length_c   1.000
_cell.angle_alpha   90.00
_cell.angle_beta   90.00
_cell.angle_gamma   90.00
#
_symmetry.space_group_name_H-M   'P 1'
#
loop_
_entity.id
_entity.type
_entity.pdbx_description
1 polymer ?
#
loop_
_entity_poly.entity_id
_entity_poly.type
_entity_poly.pdbx_seq_one_letter_code
_entity_poly.pdbx_strand_id
1 'polypeptide(L)'
;NHLPWSWYSGVVIFVLSIATAFVGYVLPDGQMSFWGATVIGGLLKFFGETNVLIFGGQTVGPETLERFFSIHVILPVIILLV
;
A
#
# COMPACT_ATOMS: atom_id res chain seq x y z
N ASN A 1 4.89 32.72 2.00
CA ASN A 1 5.09 31.60 1.04
C ASN A 1 4.25 30.43 1.48
N HIS A 2 3.02 30.31 0.98
CA HIS A 2 2.13 29.19 1.25
C HIS A 2 1.75 28.55 -0.08
N LEU A 3 1.84 27.24 -0.16
CA LEU A 3 1.40 26.49 -1.33
C LEU A 3 -0.13 26.51 -1.39
N PRO A 4 -0.74 26.48 -2.59
CA PRO A 4 -2.19 26.43 -2.72
C PRO A 4 -2.73 25.09 -2.17
N TRP A 5 -3.97 25.07 -1.67
CA TRP A 5 -4.62 23.86 -1.19
C TRP A 5 -4.64 22.72 -2.22
N SER A 6 -4.75 23.06 -3.50
CA SER A 6 -4.68 22.12 -4.62
C SER A 6 -3.34 21.39 -4.73
N TRP A 7 -2.25 22.02 -4.29
CA TRP A 7 -0.94 21.37 -4.24
C TRP A 7 -0.93 20.27 -3.17
N TYR A 8 -1.46 20.58 -1.98
CA TYR A 8 -1.55 19.60 -0.90
C TYR A 8 -2.46 18.43 -1.26
N SER A 9 -3.63 18.69 -1.88
CA SER A 9 -4.49 17.59 -2.36
C SER A 9 -3.80 16.76 -3.45
N GLY A 10 -3.07 17.39 -4.37
CA GLY A 10 -2.27 16.68 -5.38
C GLY A 10 -1.22 15.75 -4.79
N VAL A 11 -0.52 16.17 -3.72
CA VAL A 11 0.44 15.31 -3.01
C VAL A 11 -0.27 14.13 -2.33
N VAL A 12 -1.44 14.36 -1.72
CA VAL A 12 -2.23 13.28 -1.11
C VAL A 12 -2.67 12.26 -2.17
N ILE A 13 -3.21 12.72 -3.30
CA ILE A 13 -3.61 11.87 -4.43
C ILE A 13 -2.41 11.06 -4.94
N PHE A 14 -1.25 11.69 -5.08
CA PHE A 14 -0.04 11.02 -5.55
C PHE A 14 0.39 9.87 -4.62
N VAL A 15 0.43 10.11 -3.30
CA VAL A 15 0.80 9.09 -2.32
C VAL A 15 -0.20 7.94 -2.29
N LEU A 16 -1.50 8.25 -2.30
CA LEU A 16 -2.56 7.23 -2.33
C LEU A 16 -2.53 6.41 -3.63
N SER A 17 -2.19 7.04 -4.76
CA SER A 17 -2.08 6.35 -6.06
C SER A 17 -0.90 5.37 -6.09
N ILE A 18 0.26 5.76 -5.53
CA ILE A 18 1.41 4.85 -5.37
C ILE A 18 1.01 3.65 -4.52
N ALA A 19 0.35 3.88 -3.38
CA ALA A 19 -0.11 2.82 -2.50
C ALA A 19 -1.09 1.87 -3.23
N THR A 20 -2.07 2.43 -3.94
CA THR A 20 -3.07 1.66 -4.71
C THR A 20 -2.39 0.78 -5.77
N ALA A 21 -1.46 1.35 -6.54
CA ALA A 21 -0.73 0.63 -7.59
C ALA A 21 0.15 -0.47 -7.00
N PHE A 22 0.87 -0.19 -5.90
CA PHE A 22 1.70 -1.19 -5.24
C PHE A 22 0.88 -2.37 -4.72
N VAL A 23 -0.21 -2.12 -4.00
CA VAL A 23 -1.08 -3.19 -3.50
C VAL A 23 -1.69 -3.98 -4.65
N GLY A 24 -2.11 -3.33 -5.73
CA GLY A 24 -2.64 -3.99 -6.93
C GLY A 24 -1.61 -4.87 -7.65
N TYR A 25 -0.35 -4.43 -7.70
CA TYR A 25 0.75 -5.22 -8.24
C TYR A 25 1.00 -6.52 -7.47
N VAL A 26 0.66 -6.55 -6.18
CA VAL A 26 0.88 -7.74 -5.34
C VAL A 26 -0.18 -8.84 -5.59
N LEU A 27 -1.41 -8.47 -5.98
CA LEU A 27 -2.56 -9.37 -6.07
C LEU A 27 -2.41 -10.60 -7.00
N PRO A 28 -1.70 -10.55 -8.14
CA PRO A 28 -1.53 -11.73 -8.99
C PRO A 28 -0.66 -12.84 -8.38
N ASP A 29 -0.05 -12.60 -7.21
CA ASP A 29 0.80 -13.53 -6.45
C ASP A 29 1.93 -14.19 -7.28
N GLY A 30 2.45 -13.47 -8.28
CA GLY A 30 3.61 -13.92 -9.05
C GLY A 30 4.91 -13.80 -8.26
N GLN A 31 5.96 -14.51 -8.70
CA GLN A 31 7.28 -14.49 -8.03
C GLN A 31 7.82 -13.06 -7.80
N MET A 32 7.70 -12.18 -8.80
CA MET A 32 8.15 -10.79 -8.67
C MET A 32 7.24 -9.95 -7.77
N SER A 33 5.95 -10.28 -7.69
CA SER A 33 5.00 -9.67 -6.76
C SER A 33 5.38 -10.04 -5.31
N PHE A 34 5.57 -11.32 -5.04
CA PHE A 34 5.93 -11.84 -3.72
C PHE A 34 7.25 -11.24 -3.20
N TRP A 35 8.30 -11.26 -4.02
CA TRP A 35 9.59 -10.67 -3.63
C TRP A 35 9.52 -9.16 -3.51
N GLY A 36 8.76 -8.48 -4.39
CA GLY A 36 8.51 -7.05 -4.29
C GLY A 36 7.84 -6.68 -2.96
N ALA A 37 6.78 -7.40 -2.59
CA ALA A 37 6.07 -7.24 -1.32
C ALA A 37 6.97 -7.51 -0.12
N THR A 38 7.83 -8.54 -0.20
CA THR A 38 8.74 -8.90 0.89
C THR A 38 9.87 -7.89 1.07
N VAL A 39 10.45 -7.36 -0.02
CA VAL A 39 11.54 -6.37 0.05
C VAL A 39 11.01 -5.01 0.50
N ILE A 40 9.96 -4.50 -0.14
CA ILE A 40 9.36 -3.21 0.21
C ILE A 40 8.72 -3.28 1.60
N GLY A 41 7.99 -4.37 1.87
CA GLY A 41 7.42 -4.65 3.19
C GLY A 41 8.45 -4.88 4.29
N GLY A 42 9.63 -5.37 3.93
CA GLY A 42 10.76 -5.52 4.84
C GLY A 42 11.24 -4.19 5.41
N LEU A 43 11.07 -3.08 4.68
CA LEU A 43 11.44 -1.73 5.15
C LEU A 43 10.57 -1.28 6.35
N LEU A 44 9.34 -1.79 6.45
CA LEU A 44 8.41 -1.46 7.53
C LEU A 44 8.86 -2.02 8.89
N LYS A 45 9.74 -3.03 8.89
CA LYS A 45 10.38 -3.54 10.12
C LYS A 45 11.18 -2.47 10.87
N PHE A 46 11.61 -1.40 10.19
CA PHE A 46 12.25 -0.26 10.84
C PHE A 46 11.34 0.44 11.86
N PHE A 47 10.01 0.33 11.68
CA PHE A 47 9.00 0.91 12.56
C PHE A 47 8.47 -0.08 13.61
N GLY A 48 9.15 -1.21 13.85
CA GLY A 48 8.74 -2.24 14.81
C GLY A 48 7.86 -3.33 14.19
N GLU A 49 6.89 -3.86 14.96
CA GLU A 49 5.99 -4.94 14.51
C GLU A 49 4.85 -4.48 13.58
N THR A 50 5.04 -3.39 12.83
CA THR A 50 4.03 -2.87 11.89
C THR A 50 3.70 -3.86 10.77
N ASN A 51 4.60 -4.79 10.48
CA ASN A 51 4.38 -5.88 9.53
C ASN A 51 3.17 -6.74 9.90
N VAL A 52 2.95 -7.01 11.19
CA VAL A 52 1.79 -7.82 11.63
C VAL A 52 0.48 -7.08 11.37
N LEU A 53 0.49 -5.75 11.53
CA LEU A 53 -0.67 -4.91 11.25
C LEU A 53 -1.03 -4.93 9.76
N ILE A 54 -0.03 -4.83 8.89
CA ILE A 54 -0.23 -4.65 7.45
C ILE A 54 -0.45 -6.00 6.76
N PHE A 55 0.43 -6.97 7.02
CA PHE A 55 0.44 -8.27 6.37
C PHE A 55 -0.44 -9.30 7.05
N GLY A 56 -0.77 -9.11 8.34
CA GLY A 56 -1.47 -10.13 9.15
C GLY A 56 -0.54 -11.20 9.73
N GLY A 57 0.76 -11.13 9.44
CA GLY A 57 1.79 -12.06 9.89
C GLY A 57 3.19 -11.43 9.84
N GLN A 58 4.21 -12.21 10.20
CA GLN A 58 5.61 -11.77 10.17
C GLN A 58 6.21 -11.72 8.74
N THR A 59 5.57 -12.40 7.81
CA THR A 59 5.94 -12.53 6.39
C THR A 59 4.73 -12.33 5.50
N VAL A 60 4.96 -12.08 4.21
CA VAL A 60 3.89 -12.03 3.20
C VAL A 60 3.31 -13.43 3.02
N GLY A 61 1.98 -13.54 3.07
CA GLY A 61 1.26 -14.80 2.98
C GLY A 61 -0.18 -14.62 2.46
N PRO A 62 -1.00 -15.69 2.49
CA PRO A 62 -2.39 -15.64 2.04
C PRO A 62 -3.23 -14.57 2.75
N GLU A 63 -3.04 -14.40 4.07
CA GLU A 63 -3.67 -13.34 4.86
C GLU A 63 -3.33 -11.93 4.37
N THR A 64 -2.15 -11.75 3.77
CA THR A 64 -1.74 -10.49 3.17
C THR A 64 -2.54 -10.21 1.90
N LEU A 65 -2.70 -11.21 1.03
CA LEU A 65 -3.42 -11.07 -0.24
C LEU A 65 -4.89 -10.69 -0.03
N GLU A 66 -5.57 -11.31 0.94
CA GLU A 66 -6.97 -10.99 1.26
C GLU A 66 -7.14 -9.54 1.77
N ARG A 67 -6.22 -9.10 2.63
CA ARG A 67 -6.20 -7.71 3.12
C ARG A 67 -5.90 -6.73 2.00
N PHE A 68 -4.92 -7.06 1.17
CA PHE A 68 -4.48 -6.24 0.05
C PHE A 68 -5.57 -6.10 -1.00
N PHE A 69 -6.34 -7.16 -1.27
CA PHE A 69 -7.50 -7.09 -2.14
C PHE A 69 -8.52 -6.08 -1.63
N SER A 70 -8.87 -6.17 -0.34
CA SER A 70 -9.80 -5.24 0.30
C SER A 70 -9.31 -3.78 0.23
N ILE A 71 -8.03 -3.55 0.53
CA ILE A 71 -7.40 -2.22 0.47
C ILE A 71 -7.37 -1.69 -0.97
N HIS A 72 -7.01 -2.51 -1.95
CA HIS A 72 -6.92 -2.11 -3.36
C HIS A 72 -8.27 -1.71 -3.95
N VAL A 73 -9.37 -2.31 -3.48
CA VAL A 73 -10.73 -1.92 -3.89
C VAL A 73 -11.16 -0.60 -3.24
N ILE A 74 -10.79 -0.35 -1.98
CA ILE A 74 -11.23 0.84 -1.22
C ILE A 74 -10.42 2.10 -1.56
N LEU A 75 -9.10 2.00 -1.73
CA LEU A 75 -8.24 3.17 -1.96
C LEU A 75 -8.62 4.04 -3.17
N PRO A 76 -8.98 3.48 -4.35
CA PRO A 76 -9.46 4.28 -5.48
C PRO A 76 -10.69 5.12 -5.14
N VAL A 77 -11.60 4.60 -4.31
CA VAL A 77 -12.80 5.33 -3.88
C VAL A 77 -12.41 6.49 -2.98
N ILE A 78 -11.41 6.31 -2.10
CA ILE A 78 -10.88 7.40 -1.26
C ILE A 78 -10.22 8.48 -2.13
N ILE A 79 -9.43 8.08 -3.14
CA ILE A 79 -8.77 9.03 -4.06
C ILE A 79 -9.80 9.92 -4.76
N LEU A 80 -10.96 9.37 -5.16
CA LEU A 80 -12.04 10.14 -5.80
C LEU A 80 -12.66 11.21 -4.89
N LEU A 81 -12.49 11.11 -3.57
CA LEU A 81 -13.03 12.05 -2.59
C LEU A 81 -12.06 13.17 -2.19
N VAL A 82 -10.80 13.08 -2.61
CA VAL A 82 -9.72 14.05 -2.31
C VAL A 82 -9.61 15.09 -3.43
#